data_AF-A0A246I5J8-F1
#
_entry.id   AF-A0A246I5J8-F1
#
_cell.length_a   1.000
_cell.length_b   1.000
_cell.length_c   1.000
_cell.angle_alpha   90.00
_cell.angle_beta   90.00
_cell.angle_gamma   90.00
#
_symmetry.space_group_name_H-M   'P 1'
#
loop_
_entity.id
_entity.type
_entity.pdbx_description
1 polymer ?
#
loop_
_entity_poly.entity_id
_entity_poly.type
_entity_poly.pdbx_seq_one_letter_code
_entity_poly.pdbx_strand_id
1 'polypeptide(L)'
;MTPSNAFRILRIRPLLRLNGTIERLEALHAKCGSCGDESRMSRGCGLSDVEGGVQLTCPACSTTGILTVDQAWILWGEQMRKDRILALAGLEPDDLDRP
;
A
#
# COMPACT_ATOMS: atom_id res chain seq x y z
N MET A 1 -21.01 -4.91 -6.69
CA MET A 1 -20.19 -5.58 -5.67
C MET A 1 -19.04 -4.66 -5.32
N THR A 2 -19.07 -4.05 -4.14
CA THR A 2 -17.93 -3.28 -3.62
C THR A 2 -16.89 -4.29 -3.12
N PRO A 3 -15.64 -4.24 -3.59
CA PRO A 3 -14.61 -5.12 -3.06
C PRO A 3 -14.45 -4.82 -1.56
N SER A 4 -14.61 -5.85 -0.74
CA SER A 4 -14.30 -5.78 0.69
C SER A 4 -12.80 -5.55 0.82
N ASN A 5 -12.40 -4.28 0.90
CA ASN A 5 -11.01 -3.92 1.15
C ASN A 5 -10.73 -4.18 2.63
N ALA A 6 -10.44 -5.45 2.95
CA ALA A 6 -10.00 -5.89 4.29
C ALA A 6 -8.80 -5.07 4.82
N PHE A 7 -8.12 -4.34 3.93
CA PHE A 7 -7.05 -3.41 4.23
C PHE A 7 -7.31 -2.05 3.59
N ARG A 8 -7.14 -0.99 4.37
CA ARG A 8 -6.97 0.37 3.85
C ARG A 8 -5.48 0.61 3.61
N ILE A 9 -5.10 0.71 2.35
CA ILE A 9 -3.70 1.00 1.98
C ILE A 9 -3.40 2.48 2.24
N LEU A 10 -2.35 2.74 3.01
CA LEU A 10 -1.89 4.08 3.38
C LEU A 10 -0.74 4.51 2.49
N ARG A 11 0.22 3.60 2.25
CA ARG A 11 1.34 3.82 1.34
C ARG A 11 1.76 2.54 0.62
N ILE A 12 2.27 2.71 -0.59
CA ILE A 12 2.84 1.67 -1.42
C ILE A 12 4.28 2.05 -1.74
N ARG A 13 5.19 1.08 -1.59
CA ARG A 13 6.57 1.14 -2.09
C ARG A 13 6.73 0.08 -3.18
N PRO A 14 6.57 0.47 -4.46
CA PRO A 14 6.80 -0.43 -5.56
C PRO A 14 8.30 -0.51 -5.87
N LEU A 15 8.74 -1.67 -6.37
CA LEU A 15 9.93 -1.75 -7.20
C LEU A 15 9.50 -1.36 -8.62
N LEU A 16 10.17 -0.35 -9.18
CA LEU A 16 9.88 0.15 -10.52
C LEU A 16 10.91 -0.37 -11.52
N ARG A 17 10.43 -0.65 -12.73
CA ARG A 17 11.28 -0.80 -13.91
C ARG A 17 11.74 0.57 -14.40
N LEU A 18 12.78 0.58 -15.25
CA LEU A 18 13.32 1.80 -15.85
C LEU A 18 12.30 2.62 -16.65
N ASN A 19 11.29 1.96 -17.22
CA ASN A 19 10.19 2.62 -17.94
C ASN A 19 9.10 3.20 -17.00
N GLY A 20 9.31 3.16 -15.67
CA GLY A 20 8.38 3.66 -14.67
C GLY A 20 7.21 2.70 -14.36
N THR A 21 7.18 1.50 -14.94
CA THR A 21 6.15 0.50 -14.59
C THR A 21 6.48 -0.19 -13.27
N ILE A 22 5.47 -0.43 -12.42
CA ILE A 22 5.59 -1.30 -11.25
C ILE A 22 6.04 -2.69 -11.72
N GLU A 23 7.25 -3.09 -11.33
CA GLU A 23 7.74 -4.45 -11.49
C GLU A 23 7.08 -5.38 -10.47
N ARG A 24 7.02 -4.92 -9.21
CA ARG A 24 6.41 -5.62 -8.09
C ARG A 24 6.18 -4.67 -6.91
N LEU A 25 5.38 -5.10 -5.95
CA LEU A 25 5.28 -4.42 -4.66
C LEU A 25 6.35 -4.95 -3.71
N GLU A 26 7.21 -4.06 -3.21
CA GLU A 26 8.27 -4.42 -2.27
C GLU A 26 7.77 -4.34 -0.83
N ALA A 27 7.07 -3.25 -0.51
CA ALA A 27 6.45 -3.05 0.78
C ALA A 27 5.19 -2.18 0.66
N LEU A 28 4.33 -2.25 1.66
CA LEU A 28 3.20 -1.34 1.82
C LEU A 28 2.91 -1.07 3.29
N HIS A 29 2.28 0.07 3.53
CA HIS A 29 1.74 0.44 4.82
C HIS A 29 0.22 0.34 4.72
N ALA A 30 -0.41 -0.44 5.58
CA ALA A 30 -1.85 -0.63 5.55
C ALA A 30 -2.45 -0.72 6.94
N LYS A 31 -3.69 -0.27 7.04
CA LYS A 31 -4.54 -0.43 8.21
C LYS A 31 -5.52 -1.57 7.98
N CYS A 32 -5.51 -2.55 8.88
CA CYS A 32 -6.43 -3.68 8.86
C CYS A 32 -7.85 -3.19 9.20
N GLY A 33 -8.82 -3.50 8.34
CA GLY A 33 -10.24 -3.20 8.56
C GLY A 33 -10.88 -4.07 9.64
N SER A 34 -10.28 -5.22 9.99
CA SER A 34 -10.81 -6.14 10.99
C SER A 34 -10.42 -5.76 12.43
N CYS A 35 -9.12 -5.55 12.69
CA CYS A 35 -8.63 -5.27 14.04
C CYS A 35 -8.13 -3.82 14.24
N GLY A 36 -8.10 -3.01 13.18
CA GLY A 36 -7.60 -1.64 13.23
C GLY A 36 -6.08 -1.50 13.26
N ASP A 37 -5.34 -2.62 13.31
CA ASP A 37 -3.88 -2.64 13.32
C ASP A 37 -3.29 -1.94 12.10
N GLU A 38 -2.30 -1.08 12.32
CA GLU A 38 -1.60 -0.35 11.28
C GLU A 38 -0.17 -0.89 11.18
N SER A 39 0.11 -1.54 10.05
CA SER A 39 1.30 -2.37 9.90
C SER A 39 2.00 -2.12 8.56
N ARG A 40 3.33 -2.14 8.61
CA ARG A 40 4.19 -2.16 7.43
C ARG A 40 4.42 -3.61 7.02
N MET A 41 3.94 -3.97 5.84
CA MET A 41 4.05 -5.30 5.27
C MET A 41 5.11 -5.33 4.18
N SER A 42 5.88 -6.40 4.14
CA SER A 42 6.88 -6.69 3.11
C SER A 42 6.87 -8.18 2.82
N ARG A 43 7.58 -8.61 1.77
CA ARG A 43 7.62 -10.03 1.38
C ARG A 43 8.04 -10.92 2.56
N GLY A 44 7.23 -11.93 2.85
CA GLY A 44 7.43 -12.82 4.00
C GLY A 44 6.95 -12.27 5.35
N CYS A 45 6.58 -10.98 5.39
CA CYS A 45 6.05 -10.28 6.56
C CYS A 45 4.69 -9.66 6.23
N GLY A 46 3.66 -10.50 6.13
CA GLY A 46 2.29 -10.06 5.84
C GLY A 46 2.01 -9.72 4.38
N LEU A 47 2.97 -9.92 3.48
CA LEU A 47 2.81 -9.73 2.03
C LEU A 47 3.35 -10.93 1.26
N SER A 48 2.52 -11.48 0.37
CA SER A 48 2.86 -12.63 -0.49
C SER A 48 2.38 -12.39 -1.91
N ASP A 49 3.16 -12.78 -2.90
CA ASP A 49 2.74 -12.69 -4.30
C ASP A 49 1.63 -13.69 -4.59
N VAL A 50 0.63 -13.29 -5.37
CA VAL A 50 -0.42 -14.17 -5.91
C VAL A 50 -0.66 -13.83 -7.38
N GLU A 51 -1.37 -14.68 -8.10
CA GLU A 51 -1.76 -14.38 -9.48
C GLU A 51 -2.58 -13.07 -9.52
N GLY A 52 -2.13 -12.11 -10.35
CA GLY A 52 -2.81 -10.83 -10.53
C GLY A 52 -2.63 -9.79 -9.42
N GLY A 53 -1.76 -10.03 -8.42
CA GLY A 53 -1.55 -9.06 -7.33
C GLY A 53 -0.71 -9.57 -6.17
N VAL A 54 -1.04 -9.08 -4.97
CA VAL A 54 -0.45 -9.55 -3.72
C VAL A 54 -1.55 -9.89 -2.71
N GLN A 55 -1.33 -10.94 -1.93
CA GLN A 55 -2.10 -11.22 -0.74
C GLN A 55 -1.48 -10.49 0.44
N LEU A 56 -2.35 -9.82 1.20
CA LEU A 56 -2.06 -9.15 2.45
C LEU A 56 -2.53 -10.04 3.59
N THR A 57 -1.72 -10.18 4.63
CA THR A 57 -2.06 -10.90 5.85
C THR A 57 -1.75 -9.99 7.03
N CYS A 58 -2.78 -9.69 7.83
CA CYS A 58 -2.62 -8.86 9.01
C CYS A 58 -1.74 -9.60 10.04
N PRO A 59 -0.63 -9.02 10.51
CA PRO A 59 0.23 -9.68 11.49
C PRO A 59 -0.43 -9.83 12.87
N ALA A 60 -1.43 -9.00 13.20
CA ALA A 60 -2.12 -9.01 14.49
C ALA A 60 -3.28 -10.01 14.56
N CYS A 61 -4.10 -10.11 13.50
CA CYS A 61 -5.33 -10.92 13.51
C CYS A 61 -5.44 -11.94 12.39
N SER A 62 -4.41 -12.07 11.56
CA SER A 62 -4.34 -13.02 10.43
C SER A 62 -5.43 -12.86 9.37
N THR A 63 -6.24 -11.79 9.41
CA THR A 63 -7.18 -11.45 8.32
C THR A 63 -6.41 -11.31 7.03
N THR A 64 -6.97 -11.82 5.93
CA THR A 64 -6.35 -11.76 4.60
C THR A 64 -7.15 -10.90 3.64
N GLY A 65 -6.48 -10.36 2.63
CA GLY A 65 -7.09 -9.61 1.53
C GLY A 65 -6.20 -9.63 0.30
N ILE A 66 -6.77 -9.39 -0.87
CA ILE A 66 -6.00 -9.32 -2.12
C ILE A 66 -5.97 -7.87 -2.58
N LEU A 67 -4.77 -7.39 -2.90
CA LEU A 67 -4.54 -6.14 -3.60
C LEU A 67 -4.12 -6.47 -5.03
N THR A 68 -4.99 -6.18 -5.99
CA THR A 68 -4.69 -6.46 -7.41
C THR A 68 -3.66 -5.48 -7.95
N VAL A 69 -2.99 -5.85 -9.05
CA VAL A 69 -2.04 -4.98 -9.76
C VAL A 69 -2.71 -3.65 -10.15
N ASP A 70 -3.93 -3.69 -10.69
CA ASP A 70 -4.66 -2.48 -11.10
C ASP A 70 -5.00 -1.57 -9.91
N GLN A 71 -5.42 -2.16 -8.78
CA GLN A 71 -5.66 -1.39 -7.56
C GLN A 71 -4.38 -0.77 -7.03
N ALA A 72 -3.27 -1.52 -7.02
CA ALA A 72 -1.97 -1.01 -6.60
C ALA A 72 -1.51 0.17 -7.46
N TRP A 73 -1.74 0.09 -8.78
CA TRP A 73 -1.46 1.18 -9.72
C TRP A 73 -2.24 2.45 -9.44
N ILE A 74 -3.55 2.33 -9.23
CA ILE A 74 -4.42 3.47 -8.93
C ILE A 74 -3.99 4.13 -7.62
N LEU A 75 -3.82 3.33 -6.56
CA LEU A 75 -3.44 3.82 -5.23
C LEU A 75 -2.05 4.47 -5.23
N TRP A 76 -1.08 3.86 -5.92
CA TRP A 76 0.25 4.45 -6.03
C TRP A 76 0.24 5.75 -6.85
N GLY A 77 -0.54 5.81 -7.94
CA GLY A 77 -0.70 7.03 -8.73
C GLY A 77 -1.35 8.17 -7.93
N GLU A 78 -2.29 7.86 -7.04
CA GLU A 78 -2.86 8.85 -6.11
C GLU A 78 -1.87 9.28 -5.04
N GLN A 79 -1.10 8.35 -4.47
CA GLN A 79 -0.02 8.65 -3.54
C GLN A 79 0.98 9.62 -4.16
N MET A 80 1.49 9.32 -5.36
CA MET A 80 2.45 10.19 -6.05
C MET A 80 1.89 11.59 -6.34
N ARG A 81 0.60 11.69 -6.67
CA ARG A 81 -0.07 12.99 -6.83
C ARG A 81 -0.09 13.79 -5.53
N LYS A 82 -0.41 13.16 -4.39
CA LYS A 82 -0.40 13.79 -3.07
C LYS A 82 1.01 14.19 -2.64
N ASP A 83 1.97 13.26 -2.76
CA ASP A 83 3.37 13.48 -2.41
C ASP A 83 3.97 14.64 -3.21
N ARG A 84 3.60 14.78 -4.50
CA ARG A 84 3.99 15.94 -5.31
C ARG A 84 3.44 17.26 -4.77
N ILE A 85 2.18 17.31 -4.35
CA ILE A 85 1.57 18.53 -3.78
C ILE A 85 2.29 18.92 -2.48
N LEU A 86 2.59 17.94 -1.63
CA LEU A 86 3.31 18.16 -0.39
C LEU A 86 4.73 18.67 -0.65
N ALA A 87 5.46 18.05 -1.58
CA ALA A 87 6.79 18.50 -1.96
C ALA A 87 6.79 19.94 -2.50
N LEU A 88 5.77 20.33 -3.28
CA LEU A 88 5.59 21.71 -3.75
C LEU A 88 5.32 22.70 -2.62
N ALA A 89 4.73 22.24 -1.51
CA ALA A 89 4.53 23.02 -0.29
C ALA A 89 5.76 22.99 0.65
N GLY A 90 6.84 22.31 0.27
CA GLY A 90 8.02 22.12 1.13
C GLY A 90 7.78 21.16 2.29
N LEU A 91 6.79 20.27 2.18
CA LEU A 91 6.40 19.29 3.18
C LEU A 91 6.71 17.86 2.71
N GLU A 92 7.14 17.03 3.65
CA GLU A 92 7.20 15.59 3.46
C GLU A 92 5.89 14.95 3.96
N PRO A 93 5.49 13.77 3.44
CA PRO A 93 4.25 13.15 3.88
C PRO A 93 4.22 12.76 5.36
N ASP A 94 5.39 12.53 5.96
CA ASP A 94 5.51 12.25 7.40
C ASP A 94 5.33 13.53 8.25
N ASP A 95 5.35 14.73 7.66
CA ASP A 95 5.05 15.99 8.36
C ASP A 95 3.56 16.15 8.67
N LEU A 96 2.67 15.41 7.99
CA LEU A 96 1.21 15.48 8.20
C LEU A 96 0.73 14.82 9.49
N ASP A 97 1.55 13.92 10.06
CA ASP A 97 1.24 13.19 11.29
C ASP A 97 1.91 13.83 12.53
N ARG A 98 2.47 15.04 12.39
CA ARG A 98 3.00 15.80 13.53
C ARG A 98 1.85 16.39 14.36
N PRO A 99 1.86 16.22 15.70
CA PRO A 99 0.85 16.81 16.59
C PRO A 99 0.91 18.34 16.63
#